data_AF-A0A3G6MWJ7-F1
#
_entry.id   AF-A0A3G6MWJ7-F1
#
_cell.length_a   1.000
_cell.length_b   1.000
_cell.length_c   1.000
_cell.angle_alpha   90.00
_cell.angle_beta   90.00
_cell.angle_gamma   90.00
#
_symmetry.space_group_name_H-M   'P 1'
#
loop_
_entity.id
_entity.type
_entity.pdbx_description
1 polymer ?
#
loop_
_entity_poly.entity_id
_entity_poly.type
_entity_poly.pdbx_seq_one_letter_code
_entity_poly.pdbx_strand_id
1 'polypeptide(L)'
;MSLKIYVIAKKPTAIPYKYWKMNITNLTEKLWEYWGESKRDEIEKKEILRKELFEIFDGLECSVENFHHVQEIRNKIVHDMDKNEYNSIETVRYTSDLVFYGYK
;
A
#
# COMPACT_ATOMS: atom_id res chain seq x y z
N MET A 1 -19.73 -2.50 -42.28
CA MET A 1 -20.33 -2.53 -40.93
C MET A 1 -19.20 -2.44 -39.92
N SER A 2 -19.02 -1.30 -39.24
CA SER A 2 -17.97 -1.14 -38.23
C SER A 2 -18.50 -1.50 -36.85
N LEU A 3 -17.93 -2.54 -36.25
CA LEU A 3 -18.17 -2.93 -34.85
C LEU A 3 -17.52 -1.90 -33.92
N LYS A 4 -18.36 -1.08 -33.26
CA LYS A 4 -17.92 -0.24 -32.14
C LYS A 4 -17.76 -1.13 -30.92
N ILE A 5 -16.52 -1.40 -30.51
CA ILE A 5 -16.22 -2.05 -29.23
C ILE A 5 -16.50 -1.01 -28.14
N TYR A 6 -17.59 -1.18 -27.41
CA TYR A 6 -17.84 -0.43 -26.19
C TYR A 6 -16.95 -1.02 -25.09
N VAL A 7 -15.81 -0.38 -24.84
CA VAL A 7 -15.05 -0.62 -23.61
C VAL A 7 -15.86 0.00 -22.48
N ILE A 8 -16.68 -0.81 -21.82
CA ILE A 8 -17.32 -0.43 -20.57
C ILE A 8 -16.20 -0.36 -19.54
N ALA A 9 -15.61 0.83 -19.35
CA ALA A 9 -14.81 1.11 -18.17
C ALA A 9 -15.72 0.87 -16.96
N LYS A 10 -15.53 -0.27 -16.28
CA LYS A 10 -16.19 -0.50 -14.99
C LYS A 10 -15.81 0.69 -14.11
N LYS A 11 -16.82 1.45 -13.63
CA LYS A 11 -16.58 2.42 -12.56
C LYS A 11 -15.89 1.66 -11.42
N PRO A 12 -14.78 2.17 -10.86
CA PRO A 12 -14.18 1.55 -9.69
C PRO A 12 -15.26 1.48 -8.60
N THR A 13 -15.70 0.28 -8.29
CA THR A 13 -16.59 0.03 -7.15
C THR A 13 -15.75 0.24 -5.92
N ALA A 14 -16.04 1.31 -5.16
CA ALA A 14 -15.34 1.59 -3.91
C ALA A 14 -15.32 0.32 -3.04
N ILE A 15 -14.12 -0.15 -2.70
CA ILE A 15 -13.94 -1.29 -1.81
C ILE A 15 -14.68 -0.98 -0.50
N PRO A 16 -15.46 -1.91 0.07
CA PRO A 16 -16.12 -1.66 1.35
C PRO A 16 -15.07 -1.34 2.42
N TYR A 17 -15.30 -0.31 3.23
CA TYR A 17 -14.37 0.17 4.27
C TYR A 17 -13.79 -0.95 5.17
N LYS A 18 -14.56 -2.02 5.41
CA LYS A 18 -14.10 -3.22 6.13
C LYS A 18 -12.87 -3.86 5.49
N TYR A 19 -12.86 -4.01 4.16
CA TYR A 19 -11.73 -4.57 3.41
C TYR A 19 -10.55 -3.58 3.38
N TRP A 20 -10.83 -2.29 3.23
CA TRP A 20 -9.82 -1.24 3.30
C TRP A 20 -9.06 -1.27 4.64
N LYS A 21 -9.81 -1.29 5.75
CA LYS A 21 -9.24 -1.40 7.10
C LYS A 21 -8.43 -2.68 7.27
N MET A 22 -8.89 -3.80 6.72
CA MET A 22 -8.18 -5.08 6.78
C MET A 22 -6.86 -5.03 6.01
N ASN A 23 -6.85 -4.44 4.81
CA ASN A 23 -5.63 -4.25 4.02
C ASN A 23 -4.63 -3.33 4.73
N ILE A 24 -5.09 -2.26 5.40
CA ILE A 24 -4.22 -1.41 6.20
C ILE A 24 -3.62 -2.15 7.40
N THR A 25 -4.41 -2.98 8.10
CA THR A 25 -3.89 -3.81 9.20
C THR A 25 -2.79 -4.73 8.70
N ASN A 26 -3.06 -5.47 7.61
CA ASN A 26 -2.07 -6.37 7.00
C ASN A 26 -0.81 -5.63 6.54
N LEU A 27 -0.98 -4.45 5.93
CA LEU A 27 0.15 -3.60 5.53
C LEU A 27 0.98 -3.20 6.75
N THR A 28 0.32 -2.79 7.83
CA THR A 28 0.99 -2.38 9.08
C THR A 28 1.82 -3.54 9.62
N GLU A 29 1.24 -4.74 9.74
CA GLU A 29 1.96 -5.94 10.20
C GLU A 29 3.21 -6.24 9.35
N LYS A 30 3.07 -6.18 8.02
CA LYS A 30 4.18 -6.43 7.09
C LYS A 30 5.29 -5.38 7.19
N LEU A 31 4.91 -4.13 7.41
CA LEU A 31 5.85 -3.05 7.68
C LEU A 31 6.63 -3.26 8.99
N TRP A 32 5.98 -3.77 10.05
CA TRP A 32 6.67 -4.14 11.30
C TRP A 32 7.63 -5.32 11.11
N GLU A 33 7.22 -6.36 10.36
CA GLU A 33 8.09 -7.48 9.98
C GLU A 33 9.32 -6.98 9.22
N TYR A 34 9.12 -6.11 8.23
CA TYR A 34 10.21 -5.54 7.43
C TYR A 34 11.22 -4.78 8.28
N TRP A 35 10.74 -3.98 9.24
CA TRP A 35 11.62 -3.28 10.18
C TRP A 35 12.40 -4.25 11.07
N GLY A 36 11.75 -5.31 11.56
CA GLY A 36 12.39 -6.37 12.35
C GLY A 36 13.53 -7.05 11.60
N GLU A 37 13.30 -7.42 10.35
CA GLU A 37 14.30 -8.08 9.50
C GLU A 37 15.41 -7.11 9.05
N SER A 38 15.10 -5.81 8.88
CA SER A 38 16.11 -4.77 8.61
C SER A 38 17.11 -4.61 9.75
N LYS A 39 16.71 -4.85 11.00
CA LYS A 39 17.64 -4.88 12.15
C LYS A 39 18.52 -6.13 12.19
N ARG A 40 18.10 -7.21 11.53
CA ARG A 40 18.78 -8.51 11.52
C ARG A 40 19.69 -8.70 10.30
N ASP A 41 19.71 -7.72 9.39
CA ASP A 41 20.44 -7.76 8.11
C ASP A 41 20.04 -8.94 7.20
N GLU A 42 18.77 -9.32 7.28
CA GLU A 42 18.21 -10.48 6.56
C GLU A 42 17.70 -10.06 5.17
N ILE A 43 18.62 -9.86 4.23
CA ILE A 43 18.36 -9.31 2.89
C ILE A 43 17.28 -10.09 2.12
N GLU A 44 17.33 -11.42 2.15
CA GLU A 44 16.38 -12.26 1.39
C GLU A 44 14.95 -12.11 1.91
N LYS A 45 14.77 -12.02 3.23
CA LYS A 45 13.45 -11.81 3.85
C LYS A 45 12.93 -10.39 3.59
N LYS A 46 13.80 -9.38 3.57
CA LYS A 46 13.42 -8.01 3.20
C LYS A 46 12.83 -7.94 1.79
N GLU A 47 13.43 -8.64 0.82
CA GLU A 47 12.94 -8.67 -0.56
C GLU A 47 11.60 -9.40 -0.69
N ILE A 48 11.39 -10.48 0.07
CA ILE A 48 10.09 -11.16 0.13
C ILE A 48 9.02 -10.21 0.68
N LEU A 49 9.29 -9.59 1.84
CA LEU A 49 8.36 -8.65 2.48
C LEU A 49 8.05 -7.44 1.59
N ARG A 50 9.04 -6.95 0.83
CA ARG A 50 8.85 -5.87 -0.14
C ARG A 50 7.84 -6.25 -1.23
N LYS A 51 7.91 -7.48 -1.76
CA LYS A 51 6.93 -7.99 -2.74
C LYS A 51 5.53 -8.09 -2.14
N GLU A 52 5.41 -8.66 -0.95
CA GLU A 52 4.12 -8.79 -0.25
C GLU A 52 3.48 -7.42 0.02
N LEU A 53 4.28 -6.42 0.40
CA LEU A 53 3.81 -5.04 0.58
C LEU A 53 3.26 -4.44 -0.72
N PHE A 54 3.94 -4.68 -1.85
CA PHE A 54 3.46 -4.20 -3.14
C PHE A 54 2.14 -4.86 -3.55
N GLU A 55 1.97 -6.16 -3.30
CA GLU A 55 0.70 -6.85 -3.56
C GLU A 55 -0.45 -6.27 -2.73
N ILE A 56 -0.20 -5.95 -1.45
CA ILE A 56 -1.19 -5.29 -0.59
C ILE A 56 -1.53 -3.89 -1.13
N PHE A 57 -0.55 -3.13 -1.60
CA PHE A 57 -0.76 -1.82 -2.21
C PHE A 57 -1.56 -1.89 -3.52
N ASP A 58 -1.27 -2.86 -4.38
CA ASP A 58 -2.01 -3.04 -5.63
C ASP A 58 -3.46 -3.50 -5.36
N GLY A 59 -3.70 -4.14 -4.21
CA GLY A 59 -5.05 -4.46 -3.70
C GLY A 59 -5.77 -3.31 -2.98
N LEU A 60 -5.11 -2.17 -2.73
CA LEU A 60 -5.74 -0.97 -2.16
C LEU A 60 -6.40 -0.13 -3.27
N GLU A 61 -7.60 -0.53 -3.71
CA GLU A 61 -8.43 0.33 -4.58
C GLU A 61 -9.10 1.44 -3.76
N CYS A 62 -8.68 2.69 -4.01
CA CYS A 62 -9.23 3.89 -3.41
C CYS A 62 -10.06 4.70 -4.42
N SER A 63 -10.78 5.72 -3.92
CA SER A 63 -11.41 6.71 -4.79
C SER A 63 -10.36 7.39 -5.69
N VAL A 64 -10.77 7.81 -6.89
CA VAL A 64 -9.87 8.51 -7.85
C VAL A 64 -9.24 9.75 -7.22
N GLU A 65 -9.97 10.42 -6.32
CA GLU A 65 -9.51 11.61 -5.59
C GLU A 65 -8.36 11.29 -4.61
N ASN A 66 -8.38 10.12 -3.97
CA ASN A 66 -7.36 9.72 -3.00
C ASN A 66 -6.25 8.83 -3.60
N PHE A 67 -6.41 8.37 -4.84
CA PHE A 67 -5.43 7.54 -5.52
C PHE A 67 -4.03 8.15 -5.57
N HIS A 68 -3.94 9.45 -5.87
CA HIS A 68 -2.65 10.15 -5.88
C HIS A 68 -1.96 10.10 -4.50
N HIS A 69 -2.71 10.32 -3.43
CA HIS A 69 -2.17 10.29 -2.06
C HIS A 69 -1.69 8.90 -1.64
N VAL A 70 -2.44 7.85 -2.00
CA VAL A 70 -2.02 6.47 -1.73
C VAL A 70 -0.75 6.11 -2.50
N GLN A 71 -0.62 6.53 -3.76
CA GLN A 71 0.61 6.35 -4.53
C GLN A 71 1.79 7.16 -3.96
N GLU A 72 1.56 8.38 -3.47
CA GLU A 72 2.59 9.16 -2.78
C GLU A 72 3.10 8.45 -1.52
N ILE A 73 2.20 7.87 -0.71
CA ILE A 73 2.59 7.12 0.49
C ILE A 73 3.36 5.86 0.12
N ARG A 74 2.91 5.11 -0.91
CA ARG A 74 3.65 3.97 -1.46
C ARG A 74 5.07 4.36 -1.83
N ASN A 75 5.24 5.47 -2.56
CA ASN A 75 6.56 5.93 -3.00
C ASN A 75 7.46 6.34 -1.83
N LYS A 76 6.90 6.96 -0.78
CA LYS A 76 7.65 7.30 0.44
C LYS A 76 8.14 6.06 1.19
N ILE A 77 7.26 5.07 1.37
CA ILE A 77 7.64 3.79 2.00
C ILE A 77 8.78 3.13 1.23
N VAL A 78 8.65 3.04 -0.10
CA VAL A 78 9.66 2.43 -0.97
C VAL A 78 11.00 3.15 -0.85
N HIS A 79 10.98 4.48 -0.88
CA HIS A 79 12.17 5.30 -0.74
C HIS A 79 12.86 5.11 0.63
N ASP A 80 12.10 5.05 1.72
CA ASP A 80 12.63 4.82 3.06
C ASP A 80 13.22 3.41 3.23
N MET A 81 12.61 2.42 2.54
CA MET A 81 13.12 1.06 2.46
C MET A 81 14.45 0.99 1.71
N ASP A 82 14.54 1.67 0.56
CA ASP A 82 15.77 1.72 -0.25
C ASP A 82 16.92 2.39 0.48
N LYS A 83 16.63 3.40 1.29
CA LYS A 83 17.63 4.08 2.14
C LYS A 83 17.95 3.34 3.43
N ASN A 84 17.22 2.27 3.75
CA ASN A 84 17.29 1.58 5.03
C ASN A 84 17.03 2.53 6.24
N GLU A 85 16.27 3.62 6.01
CA GLU A 85 15.87 4.61 7.01
C GLU A 85 14.52 4.25 7.67
N TYR A 86 13.88 3.19 7.16
CA TYR A 86 12.59 2.69 7.61
C TYR A 86 12.59 2.28 9.10
N ASN A 87 11.64 2.81 9.88
CA ASN A 87 11.52 2.53 11.31
C ASN A 87 10.07 2.57 11.82
N SER A 88 9.87 2.24 13.10
CA SER A 88 8.54 2.13 13.72
C SER A 88 7.74 3.45 13.74
N ILE A 89 8.40 4.61 13.74
CA ILE A 89 7.72 5.91 13.68
C ILE A 89 7.11 6.09 12.28
N GLU A 90 7.88 5.78 11.24
CA GLU A 90 7.40 5.83 9.86
C GLU A 90 6.27 4.83 9.62
N THR A 91 6.33 3.62 10.20
CA THR A 91 5.20 2.66 10.18
C THR A 91 3.91 3.29 10.69
N VAL A 92 3.94 3.90 11.87
CA VAL A 92 2.76 4.53 12.47
C VAL A 92 2.24 5.69 11.61
N ARG A 93 3.17 6.50 11.09
CA ARG A 93 2.84 7.65 10.23
C ARG A 93 2.14 7.21 8.94
N TYR A 94 2.73 6.27 8.21
CA TYR A 94 2.18 5.79 6.95
C TYR A 94 0.83 5.09 7.13
N THR A 95 0.69 4.28 8.18
CA THR A 95 -0.59 3.65 8.52
C THR A 95 -1.65 4.71 8.82
N SER A 96 -1.32 5.74 9.60
CA SER A 96 -2.26 6.83 9.92
C SER A 96 -2.70 7.60 8.66
N ASP A 97 -1.75 7.93 7.79
CA ASP A 97 -2.03 8.61 6.52
C ASP A 97 -2.99 7.77 5.65
N LEU A 98 -2.73 6.46 5.51
CA LEU A 98 -3.59 5.55 4.74
C LEU A 98 -5.00 5.40 5.33
N VAL A 99 -5.14 5.39 6.65
CA VAL A 99 -6.45 5.37 7.31
C VAL A 99 -7.24 6.63 6.98
N PHE A 100 -6.58 7.79 7.00
CA PHE A 100 -7.22 9.08 6.70
C PHE A 100 -7.73 9.14 5.27
N TYR A 101 -6.92 8.74 4.29
CA TYR A 101 -7.32 8.71 2.88
C TYR A 101 -8.34 7.61 2.54
N GLY A 102 -8.45 6.58 3.38
CA GLY A 102 -9.49 5.56 3.27
C GLY A 102 -10.87 5.95 3.76
N TYR A 103 -10.97 7.02 4.55
CA TYR A 103 -12.22 7.46 5.20
C TYR A 103 -12.95 8.55 4.42
N LYS A 104 -12.29 9.16 3.42
CA LYS A 104 -12.82 10.23 2.56
C LYS A 104 -13.15 9.69 1.18
#